data_AF-A0A1A9HMV0-F1
#
_entry.id   AF-A0A1A9HMV0-F1
#
_cell.length_a   1.000
_cell.length_b   1.000
_cell.length_c   1.000
_cell.angle_alpha   90.00
_cell.angle_beta   90.00
_cell.angle_gamma   90.00
#
_symmetry.space_group_name_H-M   'P 1'
#
loop_
_entity.id
_entity.type
_entity.pdbx_description
1 polymer ?
#
loop_
_entity_poly.entity_id
_entity_poly.type
_entity_poly.pdbx_seq_one_letter_code
_entity_poly.pdbx_strand_id
1 'polypeptide(L)'
;MAIECKDFLAFARLLGQQDSEVAFRSAISRAYYAAFHRCKEWEQTLPMLGRNEGPEGGAHQELINRLKHPAERCGEIVKERSRRNGAQLEAQRHRRVQADYALDDTVTAAEMHDQLGQVRQVLERCDAALPRSVP
;
A
#
# COMPACT_ATOMS: atom_id res chain seq x y z
N MET A 1 -4.31 -14.11 18.81
CA MET A 1 -2.94 -13.74 18.41
C MET A 1 -3.02 -12.53 17.49
N ALA A 2 -2.11 -11.57 17.62
CA ALA A 2 -2.01 -10.48 16.66
C ALA A 2 -1.38 -11.00 15.35
N ILE A 3 -1.74 -10.39 14.22
CA ILE A 3 -1.17 -10.67 12.90
C ILE A 3 -0.36 -9.45 12.42
N GLU A 4 0.61 -9.68 11.55
CA GLU A 4 1.48 -8.67 10.96
C GLU A 4 1.09 -8.35 9.51
N CYS A 5 1.59 -7.24 8.96
CA CYS A 5 1.35 -6.86 7.57
C CYS A 5 1.76 -7.95 6.55
N LYS A 6 2.80 -8.74 6.86
CA LYS A 6 3.26 -9.85 6.02
C LYS A 6 2.27 -11.03 5.95
N ASP A 7 1.45 -11.22 6.99
CA ASP A 7 0.47 -12.30 7.04
C ASP A 7 -0.65 -12.06 6.02
N PHE A 8 -1.05 -10.80 5.85
CA PHE A 8 -1.99 -10.40 4.80
C PHE A 8 -1.45 -10.73 3.40
N LEU A 9 -0.17 -10.43 3.12
CA LEU A 9 0.43 -10.72 1.82
C LEU A 9 0.61 -12.22 1.58
N ALA A 10 1.02 -12.97 2.62
CA ALA A 10 1.11 -14.43 2.54
C ALA A 10 -0.25 -15.05 2.18
N PHE A 11 -1.31 -14.62 2.87
CA PHE A 11 -2.65 -15.11 2.59
C PHE A 11 -3.18 -14.66 1.21
N ALA A 12 -2.90 -13.42 0.79
CA ALA A 12 -3.24 -12.95 -0.54
C ALA A 12 -2.61 -13.81 -1.65
N ARG A 13 -1.37 -14.29 -1.46
CA ARG A 13 -0.72 -15.21 -2.40
C ARG A 13 -1.39 -16.57 -2.46
N LEU A 14 -1.82 -17.12 -1.32
CA LEU A 14 -2.56 -18.39 -1.28
C LEU A 14 -3.90 -18.27 -2.01
N LEU A 15 -4.60 -17.14 -1.84
CA LEU A 15 -5.84 -16.84 -2.56
C LEU A 15 -5.59 -16.71 -4.06
N GLY A 16 -4.51 -16.04 -4.47
CA GLY A 16 -4.15 -15.88 -5.88
C GLY A 16 -3.78 -17.17 -6.61
N GLN A 17 -3.55 -18.28 -5.89
CA GLN A 17 -3.36 -19.61 -6.47
C GLN A 17 -4.68 -20.32 -6.79
N GLN A 18 -5.80 -19.82 -6.26
CA GLN A 18 -7.12 -20.34 -6.58
C GLN A 18 -7.59 -19.70 -7.88
N ASP A 19 -7.90 -20.51 -8.89
CA ASP A 19 -8.36 -20.03 -10.19
C ASP A 19 -9.86 -19.66 -10.14
N SER A 20 -10.18 -18.61 -9.39
CA SER A 20 -11.54 -18.10 -9.28
C SER A 20 -11.56 -16.58 -9.05
N GLU A 21 -12.55 -15.95 -9.66
CA GLU A 21 -12.79 -14.51 -9.60
C GLU A 21 -12.92 -14.00 -8.15
N VAL A 22 -13.67 -14.70 -7.31
CA VAL A 22 -13.86 -14.38 -5.88
C VAL A 22 -12.54 -14.43 -5.11
N ALA A 23 -11.67 -15.39 -5.44
CA ALA A 23 -10.35 -15.47 -4.83
C ALA A 23 -9.43 -14.35 -5.30
N PHE A 24 -9.52 -13.94 -6.58
CA PHE A 24 -8.78 -12.80 -7.10
C PHE A 24 -9.15 -11.50 -6.40
N ARG A 25 -10.46 -11.22 -6.24
CA ARG A 25 -10.95 -10.07 -5.46
C ARG A 25 -10.39 -10.08 -4.03
N SER A 26 -10.51 -11.23 -3.37
CA SER A 26 -10.05 -11.41 -1.99
C SER A 26 -8.53 -11.24 -1.87
N ALA A 27 -7.76 -11.73 -2.84
CA ALA A 27 -6.31 -11.54 -2.91
C ALA A 27 -5.95 -10.06 -3.06
N ILE A 28 -6.62 -9.33 -3.95
CA ILE A 28 -6.39 -7.88 -4.17
C ILE A 28 -6.62 -7.10 -2.87
N SER A 29 -7.72 -7.38 -2.19
CA SER A 29 -8.10 -6.75 -0.93
C SER A 29 -7.05 -6.99 0.16
N ARG A 30 -6.60 -8.23 0.33
CA ARG A 30 -5.64 -8.62 1.38
C ARG A 30 -4.24 -8.07 1.07
N ALA A 31 -3.84 -8.08 -0.20
CA ALA A 31 -2.59 -7.48 -0.64
C ALA A 31 -2.58 -5.97 -0.37
N TYR A 32 -3.69 -5.26 -0.61
CA TYR A 32 -3.80 -3.84 -0.28
C TYR A 32 -3.61 -3.57 1.22
N TYR A 33 -4.24 -4.37 2.10
CA TYR A 33 -4.06 -4.22 3.54
C TYR A 33 -2.61 -4.43 3.98
N ALA A 34 -1.89 -5.38 3.37
CA ALA A 34 -0.45 -5.55 3.62
C ALA A 34 0.34 -4.26 3.34
N ALA A 35 0.14 -3.65 2.16
CA ALA A 35 0.79 -2.39 1.80
C ALA A 35 0.36 -1.23 2.70
N PHE A 36 -0.93 -1.11 3.01
CA PHE A 36 -1.47 -0.06 3.88
C PHE A 36 -0.82 -0.11 5.27
N HIS A 37 -0.83 -1.28 5.92
CA HIS A 37 -0.25 -1.44 7.25
C HIS A 37 1.25 -1.19 7.24
N ARG A 38 1.97 -1.72 6.24
CA ARG A 38 3.42 -1.50 6.15
C ARG A 38 3.77 -0.03 5.93
N CYS A 39 3.05 0.67 5.03
CA CYS A 39 3.24 2.10 4.82
C CYS A 39 2.95 2.92 6.08
N LYS A 40 1.91 2.55 6.83
CA LYS A 40 1.56 3.21 8.11
C LYS A 40 2.66 3.03 9.15
N GLU A 41 3.19 1.83 9.30
CA GLU A 41 4.33 1.54 10.18
C GLU A 41 5.58 2.31 9.74
N TRP A 42 5.87 2.34 8.44
CA TRP A 42 7.02 3.06 7.89
C TRP A 42 6.92 4.57 8.11
N GLU A 43 5.76 5.17 7.88
CA GLU A 43 5.48 6.58 8.17
C GLU A 43 5.83 6.95 9.62
N GLN A 44 5.53 6.07 10.58
CA GLN A 44 5.78 6.31 12.01
C GLN A 44 7.27 6.31 12.36
N THR A 45 8.14 5.80 11.47
CA THR A 45 9.60 5.84 11.63
C THR A 45 10.23 7.13 11.11
N LEU A 46 9.46 7.98 10.42
CA LEU A 46 9.98 9.19 9.82
C LEU A 46 10.16 10.30 10.86
N PRO A 47 11.07 11.28 10.64
CA PRO A 47 11.30 12.38 11.57
C PRO A 47 10.05 13.24 11.86
N MET A 48 9.11 13.26 10.91
CA MET A 48 7.86 14.01 11.00
C MET A 48 6.87 13.43 9.97
N LEU A 49 5.58 13.41 10.34
CA LEU A 49 4.51 13.00 9.44
C LEU A 49 4.33 14.03 8.32
N GLY A 50 3.95 13.56 7.13
CA GLY A 50 3.57 14.44 6.03
C GLY A 50 2.28 15.22 6.32
N ARG A 51 1.95 16.16 5.43
CA ARG A 51 0.71 16.96 5.54
C ARG A 51 -0.47 16.17 5.01
N ASN A 52 -1.60 16.19 5.72
CA ASN A 52 -2.86 15.65 5.20
C ASN A 52 -3.49 16.66 4.23
N GLU A 53 -2.86 16.81 3.06
CA GLU A 53 -3.29 17.70 1.99
C GLU A 53 -3.86 16.87 0.84
N GLY A 54 -5.06 17.23 0.37
CA GLY A 54 -5.78 16.49 -0.66
C GLY A 54 -7.26 16.29 -0.32
N PRO A 55 -7.96 15.40 -1.05
CA PRO A 55 -9.36 15.09 -0.78
C PRO A 55 -9.58 14.58 0.64
N GLU A 56 -10.70 14.96 1.22
CA GLU A 56 -11.16 14.40 2.50
C GLU A 56 -11.45 12.90 2.36
N GLY A 57 -11.30 12.16 3.45
CA GLY A 57 -11.62 10.75 3.51
C GLY A 57 -11.21 10.11 4.82
N GLY A 58 -11.45 8.80 4.96
CA GLY A 58 -11.02 8.05 6.13
C GLY A 58 -9.52 7.77 6.16
N ALA A 59 -9.09 6.99 7.15
CA ALA A 59 -7.68 6.69 7.45
C ALA A 59 -6.83 6.25 6.22
N HIS A 60 -7.44 5.58 5.24
CA HIS A 60 -6.78 5.21 3.99
C HIS A 60 -6.39 6.43 3.14
N GLN A 61 -7.32 7.38 2.97
CA GLN A 61 -7.07 8.60 2.21
C GLN A 61 -6.06 9.49 2.94
N GLU A 62 -6.20 9.63 4.26
CA GLU A 62 -5.30 10.47 5.05
C GLU A 62 -3.85 9.97 5.00
N LEU A 63 -3.63 8.65 5.08
CA LEU A 63 -2.29 8.07 4.91
C LEU A 63 -1.73 8.37 3.51
N ILE A 64 -2.54 8.18 2.46
CA ILE A 64 -2.13 8.49 1.08
C ILE A 64 -1.76 9.97 0.94
N ASN A 65 -2.57 10.88 1.48
CA ASN A 65 -2.32 12.31 1.46
C ASN A 65 -0.99 12.66 2.13
N ARG A 66 -0.75 12.14 3.35
CA ARG A 66 0.52 12.38 4.07
C ARG A 66 1.72 11.80 3.34
N LEU A 67 1.60 10.62 2.72
CA LEU A 67 2.68 10.03 1.95
C LEU A 67 3.00 10.84 0.68
N LYS A 68 1.98 11.38 -0.01
CA LYS A 68 2.15 12.25 -1.19
C LYS A 68 2.73 13.62 -0.85
N HIS A 69 2.57 14.08 0.40
CA HIS A 69 3.08 15.37 0.88
C HIS A 69 4.02 15.20 2.08
N PRO A 70 5.20 14.57 1.88
CA PRO A 70 6.14 14.29 2.96
C PRO A 70 6.64 15.59 3.62
N ALA A 71 6.95 15.52 4.91
CA ALA A 71 7.44 16.68 5.65
C ALA A 71 8.76 17.22 5.09
N GLU A 72 8.96 18.54 5.14
CA GLU A 72 10.19 19.18 4.67
C GLU A 72 11.44 18.71 5.42
N ARG A 73 11.27 18.27 6.68
CA ARG A 73 12.33 17.74 7.54
C ARG A 73 12.90 16.40 7.08
N CYS A 74 12.20 15.69 6.19
CA CYS A 74 12.69 14.45 5.61
C CYS A 74 13.77 14.73 4.55
N GLY A 75 14.83 13.91 4.48
CA GLY A 75 15.78 14.00 3.36
C GLY A 75 15.13 13.67 2.01
N GLU A 76 15.69 14.17 0.90
CA GLU A 76 15.09 14.02 -0.43
C GLU A 76 14.83 12.57 -0.85
N ILE A 77 15.73 11.64 -0.50
CA ILE A 77 15.51 10.20 -0.76
C ILE A 77 14.26 9.69 -0.03
N VAL A 78 14.04 10.13 1.21
CA VAL A 78 12.86 9.75 2.01
C VAL A 78 11.60 10.37 1.42
N LYS A 79 11.66 11.66 1.04
CA LYS A 79 10.54 12.35 0.39
C LYS A 79 10.14 11.64 -0.91
N GLU A 80 11.11 11.29 -1.74
CA GLU A 80 10.85 10.56 -2.99
C GLU A 80 10.23 9.18 -2.74
N ARG A 81 10.75 8.42 -1.76
CA ARG A 81 10.16 7.14 -1.38
C ARG A 81 8.73 7.30 -0.87
N SER A 82 8.47 8.32 -0.06
CA SER A 82 7.15 8.65 0.47
C SER A 82 6.16 8.92 -0.66
N ARG A 83 6.51 9.81 -1.61
CA ARG A 83 5.65 10.15 -2.75
C ARG A 83 5.33 8.92 -3.60
N ARG A 84 6.34 8.08 -3.88
CA ARG A 84 6.14 6.82 -4.62
C ARG A 84 5.22 5.85 -3.87
N ASN A 85 5.39 5.71 -2.56
CA ASN A 85 4.51 4.91 -1.72
C ASN A 85 3.07 5.43 -1.76
N GLY A 86 2.88 6.75 -1.62
CA GLY A 86 1.56 7.37 -1.66
C GLY A 86 0.84 7.16 -3.00
N ALA A 87 1.53 7.40 -4.12
CA ALA A 87 0.97 7.19 -5.46
C ALA A 87 0.61 5.72 -5.73
N GLN A 88 1.48 4.78 -5.36
CA GLN A 88 1.17 3.35 -5.53
C GLN A 88 0.04 2.89 -4.61
N LEU A 89 0.00 3.37 -3.36
CA LEU A 89 -1.05 3.01 -2.41
C LEU A 89 -2.43 3.54 -2.85
N GLU A 90 -2.47 4.72 -3.49
CA GLU A 90 -3.68 5.28 -4.11
C GLU A 90 -4.21 4.39 -5.24
N ALA A 91 -3.36 4.01 -6.19
CA ALA A 91 -3.74 3.11 -7.27
C ALA A 91 -4.21 1.74 -6.75
N GLN A 92 -3.49 1.19 -5.76
CA GLN A 92 -3.86 -0.08 -5.12
C GLN A 92 -5.19 0.02 -4.35
N ARG A 93 -5.48 1.17 -3.74
CA ARG A 93 -6.77 1.40 -3.08
C ARG A 93 -7.91 1.42 -4.09
N HIS A 94 -7.75 2.08 -5.24
CA HIS A 94 -8.78 2.11 -6.28
C HIS A 94 -9.09 0.69 -6.80
N ARG A 95 -8.07 -0.11 -7.10
CA ARG A 95 -8.27 -1.53 -7.47
C ARG A 95 -8.96 -2.33 -6.37
N ARG A 96 -8.59 -2.11 -5.10
CA ARG A 96 -9.26 -2.75 -3.95
C ARG A 96 -10.73 -2.36 -3.86
N VAL A 97 -11.08 -1.09 -4.09
CA VAL A 97 -12.48 -0.63 -4.08
C VAL A 97 -13.27 -1.28 -5.23
N GLN A 98 -12.71 -1.33 -6.43
CA GLN A 98 -13.34 -2.03 -7.56
C GLN A 98 -13.54 -3.52 -7.24
N ALA A 99 -12.49 -4.19 -6.79
CA ALA A 99 -12.53 -5.61 -6.44
C ALA A 99 -13.55 -5.92 -5.32
N ASP A 100 -13.70 -5.06 -4.31
CA ASP A 100 -14.60 -5.34 -3.19
C ASP A 100 -16.06 -4.94 -3.46
N TYR A 101 -16.32 -3.97 -4.34
CA TYR A 101 -17.67 -3.36 -4.46
C TYR A 101 -18.27 -3.37 -5.87
N ALA A 102 -17.46 -3.41 -6.94
CA ALA A 102 -17.98 -3.45 -8.31
C ALA A 102 -18.26 -4.91 -8.71
N LEU A 103 -19.44 -5.43 -8.33
CA LEU A 103 -19.83 -6.82 -8.59
C LEU A 103 -20.23 -7.08 -10.04
N ASP A 104 -20.59 -6.02 -10.78
CA ASP A 104 -20.95 -6.09 -12.20
C ASP A 104 -19.72 -6.09 -13.13
N ASP A 105 -18.55 -5.77 -12.61
CA ASP A 105 -17.27 -5.82 -13.34
C ASP A 105 -16.55 -7.14 -13.03
N THR A 106 -15.84 -7.74 -13.98
CA THR A 106 -15.04 -8.95 -13.73
C THR A 106 -13.61 -8.60 -13.32
N VAL A 107 -13.12 -9.17 -12.21
CA VAL A 107 -11.71 -9.07 -11.82
C VAL A 107 -10.91 -10.22 -12.41
N THR A 108 -9.84 -9.91 -13.12
CA THR A 108 -8.99 -10.89 -13.81
C THR A 108 -7.82 -11.35 -12.95
N ALA A 109 -7.28 -12.53 -13.29
CA ALA A 109 -6.03 -13.02 -12.69
C ALA A 109 -4.86 -12.04 -12.93
N ALA A 110 -4.84 -11.37 -14.09
CA ALA A 110 -3.81 -10.38 -14.43
C ALA A 110 -3.81 -9.19 -13.45
N GLU A 111 -4.99 -8.63 -13.17
CA GLU A 111 -5.12 -7.53 -12.20
C GLU A 111 -4.72 -7.94 -10.78
N MET A 112 -5.05 -9.17 -10.39
CA MET A 112 -4.63 -9.74 -9.11
C MET A 112 -3.10 -9.89 -9.03
N HIS A 113 -2.46 -10.42 -10.09
CA HIS A 113 -1.00 -10.55 -10.13
C HIS A 113 -0.30 -9.18 -10.14
N ASP A 114 -0.84 -8.20 -10.86
CA ASP A 114 -0.35 -6.83 -10.85
C ASP A 114 -0.44 -6.21 -9.45
N GLN A 115 -1.55 -6.40 -8.74
CA GLN A 115 -1.70 -5.94 -7.36
C GLN A 115 -0.65 -6.59 -6.44
N LEU A 116 -0.47 -7.92 -6.51
CA LEU A 116 0.54 -8.63 -5.70
C LEU A 116 1.96 -8.14 -6.00
N GLY A 117 2.29 -7.93 -7.27
CA GLY A 117 3.59 -7.44 -7.71
C GLY A 117 3.87 -6.02 -7.21
N GLN A 118 2.88 -5.12 -7.29
CA GLN A 118 3.05 -3.74 -6.83
C GLN A 118 3.09 -3.63 -5.30
N VAL A 119 2.31 -4.44 -4.57
CA VAL A 119 2.39 -4.51 -3.11
C VAL A 119 3.78 -4.96 -2.66
N ARG A 120 4.37 -5.97 -3.34
CA ARG A 120 5.74 -6.40 -3.06
C ARG A 120 6.74 -5.24 -3.19
N GLN A 121 6.66 -4.45 -4.26
CA GLN A 121 7.53 -3.28 -4.46
C GLN A 121 7.37 -2.21 -3.35
N VAL A 122 6.15 -2.01 -2.85
CA VAL A 122 5.90 -1.08 -1.74
C VAL A 122 6.57 -1.58 -0.46
N LEU A 123 6.42 -2.86 -0.13
CA LEU A 123 7.05 -3.48 1.04
C LEU A 123 8.57 -3.38 0.94
N GLU A 124 9.16 -3.77 -0.19
CA GLU A 124 10.61 -3.65 -0.45
C GLU A 124 11.12 -2.21 -0.26
N ARG A 125 10.35 -1.20 -0.70
CA ARG A 125 10.72 0.22 -0.51
C ARG A 125 10.66 0.66 0.95
N CYS A 126 9.69 0.16 1.71
CA CYS A 126 9.55 0.45 3.14
C CYS A 126 10.64 -0.24 3.96
N ASP A 127 11.07 -1.44 3.55
CA ASP A 127 12.08 -2.24 4.26
C ASP A 127 13.52 -1.88 3.87
N ALA A 128 13.71 -1.25 2.72
CA ALA A 128 15.01 -0.75 2.30
C ALA A 128 15.56 0.27 3.32
N ALA A 129 16.81 0.05 3.73
CA ALA A 129 17.50 0.92 4.69
C ALA A 129 17.33 2.41 4.31
N LEU A 130 16.99 3.22 5.31
CA LEU A 130 16.98 4.67 5.17
C LEU A 130 18.44 5.14 5.11
N PRO A 131 18.79 6.06 4.19
CA PRO A 131 20.11 6.68 4.23
C PRO A 131 20.30 7.33 5.60
N ARG A 132 21.44 7.09 6.24
CA ARG A 132 21.80 7.86 7.44
C ARG A 132 21.83 9.33 7.03
N SER A 133 21.04 10.15 7.70
CA SER A 133 21.11 11.61 7.55
C SER A 133 22.56 12.03 7.79
N VAL A 134 23.22 12.54 6.76
CA VAL A 134 24.47 13.28 6.94
C VAL A 134 24.07 14.57 7.65
N PRO A 135 24.71 14.90 8.80
CA PRO A 135 24.43 16.12 9.55
C PRO A 135 24.64 17.38 8.72
#